data_AF-F4MRA1-F1
#
_entry.id   AF-F4MRA1-F1
#
_cell.length_a   1.000
_cell.length_b   1.000
_cell.length_c   1.000
_cell.angle_alpha   90.00
_cell.angle_beta   90.00
_cell.angle_gamma   90.00
#
_symmetry.space_group_name_H-M   'P 1'
#
loop_
_entity.id
_entity.type
_entity.pdbx_description
1 polymer ?
#
loop_
_entity_poly.entity_id
_entity_poly.type
_entity_poly.pdbx_seq_one_letter_code
_entity_poly.pdbx_strand_id
1 'polypeptide(L)'
;MKKLLTILGSIGLVATTSAAIIACGDKSQQKAPSTKPTEENRKEDKEEPKKDDEKTEDKEKMDFSKIDKNLGNLEPDNRNILSQDRIKEEIAKRMNVTKPDLQGLQVDYEKGTVKVTLPRFENKTIEFTFTSYLDLKKGFETNKNGRSFLDISKIKEEIAKRMNVKPEELQELSVDSNNNTGAVHSTKFTGTLTFKFNTEKK
;
A
#
# COMPACT_ATOMS: atom_id res chain seq x y z
N MET A 1 -37.69 -32.18 -15.13
CA MET A 1 -38.66 -31.06 -15.14
C MET A 1 -37.90 -29.77 -14.87
N LYS A 2 -37.92 -28.82 -15.82
CA LYS A 2 -37.30 -27.49 -15.72
C LYS A 2 -38.14 -26.58 -14.84
N LYS A 3 -37.55 -25.89 -13.87
CA LYS A 3 -38.10 -24.65 -13.31
C LYS A 3 -36.96 -23.67 -13.02
N LEU A 4 -36.68 -22.83 -14.02
CA LEU A 4 -35.95 -21.57 -13.89
C LEU A 4 -36.94 -20.55 -13.32
N LEU A 5 -36.59 -19.93 -12.20
CA LEU A 5 -37.31 -18.78 -11.67
C LEU A 5 -36.38 -17.58 -11.66
N THR A 6 -36.60 -16.76 -12.69
CA THR A 6 -36.07 -15.43 -12.93
C THR A 6 -36.39 -14.51 -11.75
N ILE A 7 -35.38 -14.10 -10.99
CA ILE A 7 -35.49 -12.96 -10.08
C ILE A 7 -35.02 -11.74 -10.86
N LEU A 8 -36.00 -11.02 -11.42
CA LEU A 8 -35.86 -9.69 -12.00
C LEU A 8 -36.26 -8.68 -10.91
N GLY A 9 -35.34 -7.80 -10.51
CA GLY A 9 -35.60 -6.69 -9.59
C GLY A 9 -34.28 -6.28 -8.94
N SER A 10 -33.81 -5.04 -8.95
CA SER A 10 -34.41 -3.76 -9.28
C SER A 10 -33.23 -2.79 -9.44
N ILE A 11 -33.11 -2.11 -10.58
CA ILE A 11 -32.13 -1.03 -10.76
C ILE A 11 -32.69 0.19 -10.05
N GLY A 12 -32.15 0.51 -8.87
CA GLY A 12 -32.40 1.78 -8.21
C GLY A 12 -31.73 2.90 -8.97
N LEU A 13 -32.53 3.80 -9.54
CA LEU A 13 -32.09 5.04 -10.17
C LEU A 13 -31.59 6.00 -9.07
N VAL A 14 -30.29 6.26 -9.00
CA VAL A 14 -29.75 7.30 -8.12
C VAL A 14 -29.91 8.63 -8.84
N ALA A 15 -30.80 9.48 -8.34
CA ALA A 15 -31.03 10.82 -8.86
C ALA A 15 -29.81 11.71 -8.53
N THR A 16 -29.12 12.13 -9.59
CA THR A 16 -28.09 13.17 -9.56
C THR A 16 -28.75 14.53 -9.32
N THR A 17 -28.58 15.12 -8.13
CA THR A 17 -28.85 16.55 -7.94
C THR A 17 -27.61 17.33 -8.31
N SER A 18 -27.61 17.91 -9.52
CA SER A 18 -26.68 18.94 -9.96
C SER A 18 -27.40 20.29 -9.98
N ALA A 19 -26.90 21.27 -9.22
CA ALA A 19 -27.07 22.73 -9.37
C ALA A 19 -26.76 23.41 -8.03
N ALA A 20 -26.17 24.60 -7.92
CA ALA A 20 -25.61 25.54 -8.89
C ALA A 20 -24.58 26.44 -8.16
N ILE A 21 -23.64 26.97 -8.93
CA ILE A 21 -22.67 27.99 -8.53
C ILE A 21 -23.44 29.31 -8.31
N ILE A 22 -23.30 29.93 -7.14
CA ILE A 22 -23.70 31.32 -6.92
C ILE A 22 -22.45 32.18 -6.98
N ALA A 23 -22.23 32.78 -8.14
CA ALA A 23 -21.34 33.92 -8.33
C ALA A 23 -22.16 34.98 -9.07
N CYS A 24 -22.58 36.04 -8.34
CA CYS A 24 -22.94 37.36 -8.85
C CYS A 24 -23.48 38.20 -7.67
N GLY A 25 -22.58 38.88 -6.95
CA GLY A 25 -22.93 39.98 -6.06
C GLY A 25 -22.33 41.26 -6.62
N ASP A 26 -22.96 41.80 -7.65
CA ASP A 26 -22.61 43.07 -8.28
C ASP A 26 -23.09 44.27 -7.43
N LYS A 27 -22.42 45.38 -7.68
CA LYS A 27 -22.31 46.67 -6.99
C LYS A 27 -23.60 47.33 -6.48
N SER A 28 -23.47 48.04 -5.35
CA SER A 28 -24.14 49.33 -5.13
C SER A 28 -23.25 50.30 -4.35
N GLN A 29 -23.10 51.52 -4.88
CA GLN A 29 -22.24 52.60 -4.43
C GLN A 29 -22.83 53.46 -3.28
N GLN A 30 -21.95 54.28 -2.69
CA GLN A 30 -22.16 55.63 -2.13
C GLN A 30 -22.63 55.80 -0.66
N LYS A 31 -21.71 56.21 0.23
CA LYS A 31 -21.48 57.61 0.71
C LYS A 31 -20.58 57.66 1.97
N ALA A 32 -19.55 58.52 1.95
CA ALA A 32 -18.83 59.06 3.11
C ALA A 32 -19.55 60.35 3.62
N PRO A 33 -19.18 61.10 4.71
CA PRO A 33 -17.81 61.30 5.26
C PRO A 33 -17.65 61.61 6.78
N SER A 34 -16.38 61.91 7.16
CA SER A 34 -15.84 62.55 8.39
C SER A 34 -15.60 61.60 9.59
N THR A 35 -14.44 61.58 10.27
CA THR A 35 -13.57 62.69 10.74
C THR A 35 -12.12 62.20 10.99
N LYS A 36 -11.13 63.11 10.90
CA LYS A 36 -9.64 62.96 10.97
C LYS A 36 -9.07 62.58 12.38
N PRO A 37 -7.73 62.67 12.66
CA PRO A 37 -6.56 61.89 12.19
C PRO A 37 -5.56 61.50 13.33
N THR A 38 -4.59 60.60 13.10
CA THR A 38 -3.29 60.57 13.83
C THR A 38 -2.28 59.78 12.96
N GLU A 39 -1.30 60.46 12.31
CA GLU A 39 0.16 60.41 12.62
C GLU A 39 0.68 59.00 12.93
N GLU A 40 1.70 58.42 12.28
CA GLU A 40 2.96 59.01 11.80
C GLU A 40 3.75 57.99 10.95
N ASN A 41 4.67 58.50 10.11
CA ASN A 41 5.92 57.90 9.60
C ASN A 41 6.00 56.96 8.37
N ARG A 42 6.18 57.62 7.21
CA ARG A 42 7.30 57.50 6.24
C ARG A 42 8.11 56.18 6.17
N LYS A 43 8.18 55.58 4.98
CA LYS A 43 9.35 55.61 4.06
C LYS A 43 9.08 54.81 2.77
N GLU A 44 9.20 55.48 1.63
CA GLU A 44 9.53 54.90 0.32
C GLU A 44 10.96 54.31 0.39
N ASP A 45 11.20 53.14 -0.19
CA ASP A 45 12.04 53.01 -1.39
C ASP A 45 12.21 51.54 -1.85
N LYS A 46 12.24 51.39 -3.18
CA LYS A 46 12.95 50.37 -3.99
C LYS A 46 12.45 48.93 -4.08
N GLU A 47 11.83 48.68 -5.24
CA GLU A 47 11.89 47.44 -6.02
C GLU A 47 13.31 46.87 -6.11
N GLU A 48 13.47 45.59 -5.78
CA GLU A 48 14.43 44.69 -6.42
C GLU A 48 13.63 43.57 -7.10
N PRO A 49 13.75 43.38 -8.43
CA PRO A 49 13.28 42.18 -9.07
C PRO A 49 14.41 41.14 -9.12
N LYS A 50 14.00 39.86 -9.14
CA LYS A 50 14.77 38.65 -9.51
C LYS A 50 15.47 37.93 -8.34
N LYS A 51 14.83 36.83 -7.93
CA LYS A 51 15.23 35.48 -8.37
C LYS A 51 14.04 34.55 -8.15
N ASP A 52 13.20 34.43 -9.18
CA ASP A 52 12.55 33.16 -9.44
C ASP A 52 13.70 32.17 -9.70
N ASP A 53 14.05 31.40 -8.68
CA ASP A 53 14.64 30.08 -8.91
C ASP A 53 13.52 29.26 -9.57
N GLU A 54 13.30 29.49 -10.86
CA GLU A 54 12.86 28.45 -11.78
C GLU A 54 13.94 27.38 -11.73
N LYS A 55 13.87 26.57 -10.68
CA LYS A 55 14.36 25.21 -10.67
C LYS A 55 13.53 24.54 -11.75
N THR A 56 14.03 24.63 -12.97
CA THR A 56 13.63 23.76 -14.07
C THR A 56 13.83 22.38 -13.48
N GLU A 57 12.73 21.78 -13.01
CA GLU A 57 12.71 20.38 -12.65
C GLU A 57 13.11 19.68 -13.93
N ASP A 58 14.39 19.31 -13.98
CA ASP A 58 14.93 18.46 -14.99
C ASP A 58 13.99 17.27 -14.99
N LYS A 59 13.15 17.17 -16.02
CA LYS A 59 12.33 15.99 -16.25
C LYS A 59 13.33 14.92 -16.65
N GLU A 60 14.07 14.41 -15.67
CA GLU A 60 14.78 13.16 -15.80
C GLU A 60 13.74 12.17 -16.30
N LYS A 61 13.83 11.85 -17.59
CA LYS A 61 12.95 10.89 -18.22
C LYS A 61 13.31 9.55 -17.58
N MET A 62 12.60 9.20 -16.53
CA MET A 62 12.75 7.92 -15.86
C MET A 62 12.52 6.80 -16.88
N ASP A 63 13.54 5.97 -17.08
CA ASP A 63 13.46 4.82 -17.97
C ASP A 63 12.80 3.64 -17.23
N PHE A 64 11.48 3.60 -17.29
CA PHE A 64 10.66 2.56 -16.66
C PHE A 64 10.92 1.14 -17.19
N SER A 65 11.65 0.98 -18.31
CA SER A 65 12.00 -0.35 -18.83
C SER A 65 13.05 -1.05 -17.97
N LYS A 66 13.86 -0.30 -17.22
CA LYS A 66 14.94 -0.80 -16.36
C LYS A 66 14.50 -1.08 -14.92
N ILE A 67 13.26 -0.75 -14.58
CA ILE A 67 12.72 -0.96 -13.24
C ILE A 67 12.33 -2.43 -13.10
N ASP A 68 12.91 -3.12 -12.12
CA ASP A 68 12.43 -4.45 -11.74
C ASP A 68 11.05 -4.33 -11.10
N LYS A 69 10.07 -4.94 -11.77
CA LYS A 69 8.65 -4.91 -11.39
C LYS A 69 8.30 -5.97 -10.34
N ASN A 70 9.24 -6.84 -9.97
CA ASN A 70 9.04 -7.82 -8.93
C ASN A 70 9.49 -7.25 -7.57
N LEU A 71 8.54 -6.91 -6.71
CA LEU A 71 8.79 -6.40 -5.35
C LEU A 71 9.31 -7.48 -4.39
N GLY A 72 9.32 -8.75 -4.80
CA GLY A 72 9.72 -9.88 -3.98
C GLY A 72 8.68 -10.23 -2.91
N ASN A 73 9.14 -10.83 -1.81
CA ASN A 73 8.26 -11.19 -0.70
C ASN A 73 8.06 -10.04 0.28
N LEU A 74 6.81 -9.63 0.45
CA LEU A 74 6.38 -8.67 1.44
C LEU A 74 5.70 -9.42 2.60
N GLU A 75 6.51 -9.74 3.63
CA GLU A 75 6.01 -10.44 4.82
C GLU A 75 4.81 -9.71 5.45
N PRO A 76 3.71 -10.38 5.78
CA PRO A 76 2.58 -9.74 6.47
C PRO A 76 2.94 -9.33 7.91
N ASP A 77 2.11 -8.49 8.54
CA ASP A 77 2.21 -8.20 9.97
C ASP A 77 1.75 -9.39 10.83
N ASN A 78 1.81 -9.22 12.16
CA ASN A 78 1.37 -10.25 13.12
C ASN A 78 -0.16 -10.48 13.15
N ARG A 79 -0.93 -9.70 12.40
CA ARG A 79 -2.37 -9.92 12.17
C ARG A 79 -2.63 -10.56 10.81
N ASN A 80 -1.57 -11.02 10.14
CA ASN A 80 -1.57 -11.56 8.79
C ASN A 80 -2.08 -10.53 7.76
N ILE A 81 -1.72 -9.26 7.92
CA ILE A 81 -2.13 -8.16 7.04
C ILE A 81 -0.90 -7.56 6.36
N LEU A 82 -0.94 -7.46 5.03
CA LEU A 82 0.00 -6.66 4.26
C LEU A 82 -0.66 -5.31 3.93
N SER A 83 -0.13 -4.21 4.48
CA SER A 83 -0.72 -2.89 4.28
C SER A 83 -0.38 -2.32 2.90
N GLN A 84 -1.34 -1.58 2.34
CA GLN A 84 -1.13 -0.83 1.09
C GLN A 84 -0.03 0.22 1.22
N ASP A 85 0.13 0.85 2.40
CA ASP A 85 1.21 1.82 2.62
C ASP A 85 2.59 1.18 2.53
N ARG A 86 2.76 -0.06 3.02
CA ARG A 86 4.02 -0.81 2.90
C ARG A 86 4.31 -1.20 1.46
N ILE A 87 3.30 -1.66 0.71
CA ILE A 87 3.44 -1.91 -0.74
C ILE A 87 3.86 -0.63 -1.46
N LYS A 88 3.19 0.49 -1.16
CA LYS A 88 3.49 1.81 -1.73
C LYS A 88 4.91 2.28 -1.41
N GLU A 89 5.38 2.02 -0.19
CA GLU A 89 6.75 2.31 0.22
C GLU A 89 7.79 1.52 -0.57
N GLU A 90 7.54 0.22 -0.78
CA GLU A 90 8.47 -0.63 -1.53
C GLU A 90 8.54 -0.21 -3.00
N ILE A 91 7.40 0.14 -3.60
CA ILE A 91 7.36 0.70 -4.96
C ILE A 91 8.17 2.01 -5.02
N ALA A 92 7.95 2.92 -4.07
CA ALA A 92 8.65 4.21 -4.04
C ALA A 92 10.18 4.02 -3.96
N LYS A 93 10.64 3.10 -3.09
CA LYS A 93 12.06 2.71 -3.00
C LYS A 93 12.56 2.12 -4.32
N ARG A 94 11.81 1.18 -4.92
CA ARG A 94 12.21 0.49 -6.16
C ARG A 94 12.35 1.44 -7.35
N MET A 95 11.51 2.47 -7.39
CA MET A 95 11.51 3.47 -8.44
C MET A 95 12.39 4.69 -8.12
N ASN A 96 12.94 4.79 -6.91
CA ASN A 96 13.64 5.98 -6.41
C ASN A 96 12.78 7.26 -6.51
N VAL A 97 11.52 7.18 -6.09
CA VAL A 97 10.57 8.32 -6.02
C VAL A 97 10.00 8.46 -4.61
N THR A 98 9.21 9.50 -4.35
CA THR A 98 8.54 9.69 -3.07
C THR A 98 7.13 9.08 -3.07
N LYS A 99 6.60 8.72 -1.88
CA LYS A 99 5.22 8.20 -1.76
C LYS A 99 4.15 9.13 -2.39
N PRO A 100 4.24 10.48 -2.28
CA PRO A 100 3.31 11.40 -2.95
C PRO A 100 3.34 11.34 -4.49
N ASP A 101 4.46 10.95 -5.10
CA ASP A 101 4.57 10.79 -6.55
C ASP A 101 3.75 9.60 -7.08
N LEU A 102 3.33 8.70 -6.18
CA LEU A 102 2.54 7.51 -6.46
C LEU A 102 1.06 7.75 -6.12
N GLN A 103 0.18 7.59 -7.10
CA GLN A 103 -1.28 7.70 -6.95
C GLN A 103 -2.01 6.50 -7.53
N GLY A 104 -3.32 6.38 -7.28
CA GLY A 104 -4.17 5.36 -7.89
C GLY A 104 -3.76 3.91 -7.59
N LEU A 105 -3.29 3.63 -6.37
CA LEU A 105 -2.84 2.31 -5.97
C LEU A 105 -4.01 1.31 -6.03
N GLN A 106 -3.89 0.27 -6.86
CA GLN A 106 -4.87 -0.80 -6.98
C GLN A 106 -4.16 -2.13 -6.71
N VAL A 107 -4.47 -2.76 -5.57
CA VAL A 107 -3.82 -4.00 -5.13
C VAL A 107 -4.76 -5.18 -5.32
N ASP A 108 -4.29 -6.22 -5.99
CA ASP A 108 -4.93 -7.54 -6.07
C ASP A 108 -4.06 -8.51 -5.24
N TYR A 109 -4.50 -8.78 -4.00
CA TYR A 109 -3.78 -9.64 -3.06
C TYR A 109 -3.82 -11.12 -3.46
N GLU A 110 -4.85 -11.56 -4.17
CA GLU A 110 -4.97 -12.95 -4.62
C GLU A 110 -3.94 -13.24 -5.71
N LYS A 111 -3.76 -12.32 -6.64
CA LYS A 111 -2.76 -12.44 -7.71
C LYS A 111 -1.37 -11.94 -7.32
N GLY A 112 -1.25 -11.23 -6.20
CA GLY A 112 0.00 -10.58 -5.80
C GLY A 112 0.43 -9.52 -6.81
N THR A 113 -0.51 -8.69 -7.27
CA THR A 113 -0.22 -7.61 -8.22
C THR A 113 -0.66 -6.26 -7.69
N VAL A 114 0.03 -5.20 -8.12
CA VAL A 114 -0.33 -3.84 -7.78
C VAL A 114 -0.09 -2.91 -8.96
N LYS A 115 -1.11 -2.11 -9.29
CA LYS A 115 -1.01 -1.02 -10.26
C LYS A 115 -0.86 0.31 -9.53
N VAL A 116 0.00 1.16 -10.05
CA VAL A 116 0.23 2.51 -9.54
C VAL A 116 0.37 3.48 -10.69
N THR A 117 -0.18 4.68 -10.54
CA THR A 117 -0.09 5.78 -11.49
C THR A 117 0.90 6.81 -10.99
N LEU A 118 1.72 7.32 -11.90
CA LEU A 118 2.67 8.40 -11.60
C LEU A 118 2.29 9.67 -12.36
N PRO A 119 1.59 10.63 -11.72
CA PRO A 119 1.11 11.84 -12.38
C PRO A 119 2.23 12.69 -13.00
N ARG A 120 3.39 12.75 -12.34
CA ARG A 120 4.57 13.51 -12.82
C ARG A 120 5.14 12.98 -14.13
N PHE A 121 4.81 11.75 -14.50
CA PHE A 121 5.28 11.08 -15.71
C PHE A 121 4.12 10.80 -16.65
N GLU A 122 3.39 11.85 -17.03
CA GLU A 122 2.28 11.79 -18.00
C GLU A 122 1.17 10.81 -17.59
N ASN A 123 0.91 10.71 -16.27
CA ASN A 123 -0.03 9.74 -15.70
C ASN A 123 0.25 8.29 -16.10
N LYS A 124 1.52 7.93 -16.31
CA LYS A 124 1.91 6.56 -16.63
C LYS A 124 1.50 5.61 -15.52
N THR A 125 0.87 4.50 -15.89
CA THR A 125 0.54 3.40 -14.97
C THR A 125 1.55 2.27 -15.13
N ILE A 126 1.99 1.72 -13.99
CA ILE A 126 2.93 0.61 -13.92
C ILE A 126 2.33 -0.47 -13.03
N GLU A 127 2.48 -1.72 -13.48
CA GLU A 127 2.09 -2.90 -12.72
C GLU A 127 3.34 -3.57 -12.14
N PHE A 128 3.26 -3.91 -10.86
CA PHE A 128 4.27 -4.66 -10.11
C PHE A 128 3.67 -5.97 -9.62
N THR A 129 4.53 -6.96 -9.40
CA THR A 129 4.19 -8.25 -8.79
C THR A 129 4.86 -8.39 -7.43
N PHE A 130 4.24 -9.11 -6.51
CA PHE A 130 4.79 -9.42 -5.19
C PHE A 130 4.24 -10.76 -4.69
N THR A 131 4.94 -11.35 -3.73
CA THR A 131 4.39 -12.45 -2.91
C THR A 131 4.18 -11.97 -1.48
N SER A 132 3.32 -12.64 -0.73
CA SER A 132 3.18 -12.40 0.71
C SER A 132 3.09 -13.72 1.45
N TYR A 133 4.12 -13.98 2.25
CA TYR A 133 4.19 -15.11 3.18
C TYR A 133 5.14 -14.75 4.34
N LEU A 134 4.95 -15.39 5.49
CA LEU A 134 5.89 -15.31 6.61
C LEU A 134 7.14 -16.14 6.28
N ASP A 135 8.31 -15.50 6.24
CA ASP A 135 9.58 -16.20 6.04
C ASP A 135 10.23 -16.49 7.41
N LEU A 136 10.31 -17.78 7.75
CA LEU A 136 10.86 -18.24 9.03
C LEU A 136 12.40 -18.19 9.07
N LYS A 137 13.06 -18.08 7.90
CA LYS A 137 14.53 -17.90 7.75
C LYS A 137 15.41 -18.88 8.51
N LYS A 138 14.86 -20.05 8.89
CA LYS A 138 15.54 -21.06 9.71
C LYS A 138 15.17 -22.46 9.26
N GLY A 139 16.10 -23.39 9.53
CA GLY A 139 15.90 -24.83 9.46
C GLY A 139 15.20 -25.38 10.68
N PHE A 140 14.29 -26.33 10.45
CA PHE A 140 13.53 -27.02 11.50
C PHE A 140 13.83 -28.51 11.52
N GLU A 141 14.98 -28.93 11.00
CA GLU A 141 15.39 -30.33 11.01
C GLU A 141 15.91 -30.77 12.39
N THR A 142 15.62 -32.01 12.77
CA THR A 142 16.15 -32.68 13.94
C THR A 142 16.66 -34.07 13.58
N ASN A 143 17.74 -34.52 14.23
CA ASN A 143 18.29 -35.85 14.00
C ASN A 143 17.82 -36.82 15.08
N LYS A 144 17.25 -37.95 14.67
CA LYS A 144 16.93 -39.08 15.55
C LYS A 144 17.41 -40.37 14.90
N ASN A 145 18.26 -41.13 15.61
CA ASN A 145 18.83 -42.38 15.11
C ASN A 145 19.51 -42.24 13.72
N GLY A 146 20.24 -41.14 13.50
CA GLY A 146 20.97 -40.89 12.24
C GLY A 146 20.11 -40.46 11.05
N ARG A 147 18.81 -40.24 11.24
CA ARG A 147 17.90 -39.72 10.21
C ARG A 147 17.47 -38.30 10.58
N SER A 148 17.46 -37.42 9.58
CA SER A 148 16.93 -36.06 9.71
C SER A 148 15.41 -36.06 9.50
N PHE A 149 14.69 -35.34 10.34
CA PHE A 149 13.25 -35.20 10.28
C PHE A 149 12.85 -33.75 10.54
N LEU A 150 11.81 -33.30 9.85
CA LEU A 150 11.24 -31.98 10.08
C LEU A 150 10.47 -31.94 11.40
N ASP A 151 10.83 -31.00 12.27
CA ASP A 151 10.22 -30.77 13.57
C ASP A 151 9.08 -29.74 13.45
N ILE A 152 7.89 -30.26 13.17
CA ILE A 152 6.67 -29.45 12.99
C ILE A 152 6.32 -28.66 14.26
N SER A 153 6.63 -29.17 15.44
CA SER A 153 6.38 -28.46 16.71
C SER A 153 7.21 -27.18 16.78
N LYS A 154 8.48 -27.22 16.38
CA LYS A 154 9.33 -26.01 16.33
C LYS A 154 8.88 -25.01 15.27
N ILE A 155 8.38 -25.48 14.13
CA ILE A 155 7.75 -24.59 13.13
C ILE A 155 6.58 -23.85 13.79
N LYS A 156 5.70 -24.60 14.47
CA LYS A 156 4.53 -24.04 15.15
C LYS A 156 4.92 -23.01 16.22
N GLU A 157 5.93 -23.31 17.03
CA GLU A 157 6.45 -22.41 18.06
C GLU A 157 7.05 -21.12 17.47
N GLU A 158 7.84 -21.22 16.39
CA GLU A 158 8.42 -20.03 15.76
C GLU A 158 7.33 -19.16 15.11
N ILE A 159 6.33 -19.76 14.45
CA ILE A 159 5.19 -19.00 13.93
C ILE A 159 4.46 -18.31 15.08
N ALA A 160 4.15 -19.02 16.17
CA ALA A 160 3.44 -18.45 17.31
C ALA A 160 4.18 -17.25 17.89
N LYS A 161 5.50 -17.36 18.03
CA LYS A 161 6.38 -16.27 18.46
C LYS A 161 6.34 -15.07 17.50
N ARG A 162 6.46 -15.30 16.19
CA ARG A 162 6.46 -14.24 15.16
C ARG A 162 5.11 -13.53 15.07
N MET A 163 4.03 -14.27 15.25
CA MET A 163 2.65 -13.77 15.20
C MET A 163 2.15 -13.25 16.55
N ASN A 164 2.94 -13.33 17.62
CA ASN A 164 2.57 -12.93 18.98
C ASN A 164 1.27 -13.60 19.46
N VAL A 165 1.16 -14.91 19.24
CA VAL A 165 0.05 -15.77 19.66
C VAL A 165 0.60 -16.97 20.41
N LYS A 166 -0.28 -17.74 21.07
CA LYS A 166 0.14 -19.01 21.70
C LYS A 166 0.15 -20.15 20.67
N PRO A 167 1.02 -21.16 20.80
CA PRO A 167 1.03 -22.32 19.91
C PRO A 167 -0.30 -23.08 19.84
N GLU A 168 -1.10 -23.07 20.90
CA GLU A 168 -2.42 -23.72 20.94
C GLU A 168 -3.47 -22.96 20.13
N GLU A 169 -3.24 -21.67 19.87
CA GLU A 169 -4.12 -20.81 19.08
C GLU A 169 -3.88 -20.95 17.57
N LEU A 170 -2.79 -21.63 17.18
CA LEU A 170 -2.51 -22.01 15.80
C LEU A 170 -3.20 -23.35 15.48
N GLN A 171 -4.13 -23.29 14.55
CA GLN A 171 -5.01 -24.37 14.11
C GLN A 171 -4.71 -24.73 12.66
N GLU A 172 -5.07 -25.94 12.25
CA GLU A 172 -4.97 -26.38 10.84
C GLU A 172 -3.56 -26.18 10.22
N LEU A 173 -2.51 -26.40 11.02
CA LEU A 173 -1.14 -26.33 10.52
C LEU A 173 -0.90 -27.44 9.49
N SER A 174 -0.62 -27.02 8.26
CA SER A 174 -0.23 -27.88 7.15
C SER A 174 1.19 -27.52 6.71
N VAL A 175 2.03 -28.54 6.51
CA VAL A 175 3.44 -28.39 6.16
C VAL A 175 3.75 -29.26 4.95
N ASP A 176 4.27 -28.64 3.90
CA ASP A 176 4.83 -29.30 2.74
C ASP A 176 6.35 -29.27 2.83
N SER A 177 6.91 -30.41 3.24
CA SER A 177 8.35 -30.59 3.39
C SER A 177 9.11 -30.65 2.06
N ASN A 178 8.44 -30.89 0.93
CA ASN A 178 9.11 -30.95 -0.37
C ASN A 178 9.39 -29.54 -0.90
N ASN A 179 8.47 -28.60 -0.60
CA ASN A 179 8.55 -27.22 -1.05
C ASN A 179 9.00 -26.24 0.05
N ASN A 180 9.27 -26.74 1.26
CA ASN A 180 9.60 -25.95 2.44
C ASN A 180 8.59 -24.82 2.73
N THR A 181 7.32 -25.15 2.54
CA THR A 181 6.20 -24.22 2.66
C THR A 181 5.16 -24.78 3.62
N GLY A 182 4.28 -23.91 4.10
CA GLY A 182 3.12 -24.36 4.82
C GLY A 182 2.07 -23.28 4.96
N ALA A 183 0.98 -23.67 5.60
CA ALA A 183 -0.15 -22.80 5.88
C ALA A 183 -0.65 -23.09 7.29
N VAL A 184 -1.16 -22.06 7.97
CA VAL A 184 -1.73 -22.21 9.29
C VAL A 184 -2.86 -21.19 9.49
N HIS A 185 -3.92 -21.63 10.15
CA HIS A 185 -5.03 -20.79 10.51
C HIS A 185 -4.95 -20.41 11.99
N SER A 186 -5.53 -19.27 12.35
CA SER A 186 -5.76 -18.91 13.74
C SER A 186 -6.94 -17.96 13.83
N THR A 187 -7.70 -18.04 14.91
CA THR A 187 -8.72 -17.04 15.22
C THR A 187 -8.13 -15.71 15.70
N LYS A 188 -6.81 -15.63 15.89
CA LYS A 188 -6.10 -14.43 16.36
C LYS A 188 -5.58 -13.52 15.25
N PHE A 189 -5.54 -14.00 14.01
CA PHE A 189 -5.16 -13.20 12.84
C PHE A 189 -6.09 -13.49 11.67
N THR A 190 -6.02 -12.66 10.63
CA THR A 190 -6.96 -12.74 9.50
C THR A 190 -6.62 -13.91 8.59
N GLY A 191 -7.62 -14.73 8.24
CA GLY A 191 -7.49 -15.76 7.20
C GLY A 191 -6.44 -16.84 7.50
N THR A 192 -5.83 -17.35 6.44
CA THR A 192 -4.78 -18.36 6.50
C THR A 192 -3.42 -17.71 6.25
N LEU A 193 -2.50 -17.90 7.18
CA LEU A 193 -1.12 -17.45 7.04
C LEU A 193 -0.35 -18.50 6.25
N THR A 194 0.21 -18.10 5.10
CA THR A 194 1.20 -18.91 4.38
C THR A 194 2.59 -18.59 4.91
N PHE A 195 3.47 -19.59 4.95
CA PHE A 195 4.84 -19.43 5.39
C PHE A 195 5.82 -20.25 4.57
N LYS A 196 7.09 -19.83 4.60
CA LYS A 196 8.22 -20.60 4.09
C LYS A 196 9.28 -20.75 5.17
N PHE A 197 10.04 -21.83 5.09
CA PHE A 197 11.20 -22.09 5.94
C PHE A 197 12.39 -22.53 5.10
N ASN A 198 13.57 -22.58 5.70
CA ASN A 198 14.77 -23.08 5.04
C ASN A 198 15.03 -24.53 5.47
N THR A 199 15.79 -25.28 4.70
CA THR A 199 16.34 -26.59 5.07
C THR A 199 17.85 -26.55 5.25
N GLU A 200 18.51 -25.46 4.88
CA GLU A 200 19.96 -25.37 5.01
C GLU A 200 20.40 -25.38 6.48
N LYS A 201 21.25 -26.36 6.78
CA LYS A 201 22.07 -26.40 7.98
C LYS A 201 23.09 -25.27 7.87
N LYS A 202 22.92 -24.21 8.66
CA LYS A 202 24.04 -23.32 8.95
C LYS A 202 25.09 -24.05 9.78
#